data_AF-A0A7S6LXA8-F1
#
_entry.id   AF-A0A7S6LXA8-F1
#
_cell.length_a   1.000
_cell.length_b   1.000
_cell.length_c   1.000
_cell.angle_alpha   90.00
_cell.angle_beta   90.00
_cell.angle_gamma   90.00
#
_symmetry.space_group_name_H-M   'P 1'
#
loop_
_entity.id
_entity.type
_entity.pdbx_description
1 polymer ?
#
loop_
_entity_poly.entity_id
_entity_poly.type
_entity_poly.pdbx_seq_one_letter_code
_entity_poly.pdbx_strand_id
1 'polypeptide(L)'
;MEKSKLSVIQGLRVVDAVLAENGAGIIFENGINLAIYNKYELIGFSFTETQQLIGHFVTHVDEDINTIMIRFENSWALQVDMQNDAYTGPEAMQLCVPGKPIVIWN
;
A
#
# COMPACT_ATOMS: atom_id res chain seq x y z
N MET A 1 12.64 -14.15 -10.89
CA MET A 1 11.53 -13.46 -10.20
C MET A 1 11.49 -12.04 -10.70
N GLU A 2 10.38 -11.64 -11.30
CA GLU A 2 10.13 -10.23 -11.59
C GLU A 2 10.10 -9.47 -10.26
N LYS A 3 10.76 -8.32 -10.18
CA LYS A 3 10.64 -7.47 -8.98
C LYS A 3 9.22 -6.91 -8.94
N SER A 4 8.59 -6.95 -7.76
CA SER A 4 7.30 -6.30 -7.51
C SER A 4 7.33 -4.86 -8.03
N LYS A 5 6.23 -4.42 -8.67
CA LYS A 5 6.10 -3.03 -9.13
C LYS A 5 6.09 -2.05 -7.95
N LEU A 6 5.73 -2.53 -6.75
CA LEU A 6 5.80 -1.79 -5.48
C LEU A 6 7.22 -1.65 -4.94
N SER A 7 8.23 -2.34 -5.50
CA SER A 7 9.61 -2.20 -5.02
C SER A 7 10.14 -0.76 -5.07
N VAL A 8 9.50 0.12 -5.86
CA VAL A 8 9.80 1.57 -5.90
C VAL A 8 9.47 2.32 -4.61
N ILE A 9 8.55 1.82 -3.78
CA ILE A 9 8.22 2.44 -2.49
C ILE A 9 9.06 1.89 -1.33
N GLN A 10 9.84 0.82 -1.54
CA GLN A 10 10.68 0.25 -0.50
C GLN A 10 11.81 1.22 -0.13
N GLY A 11 11.99 1.45 1.17
CA GLY A 11 12.91 2.43 1.71
C GLY A 11 12.39 3.87 1.71
N LEU A 12 11.18 4.12 1.19
CA LEU A 12 10.59 5.45 1.19
C LEU A 12 9.86 5.73 2.50
N ARG A 13 9.90 7.00 2.92
CA ARG A 13 9.16 7.51 4.08
C ARG A 13 7.72 7.84 3.72
N VAL A 14 6.79 7.49 4.60
CA VAL A 14 5.39 7.93 4.53
C VAL A 14 5.31 9.41 4.92
N VAL A 15 4.74 10.22 4.03
CA VAL A 15 4.56 11.67 4.21
C VAL A 15 3.12 11.99 4.63
N ASP A 16 2.16 11.24 4.12
CA ASP A 16 0.75 11.37 4.48
C ASP A 16 0.06 10.02 4.31
N ALA A 17 -0.99 9.78 5.10
CA ALA A 17 -1.78 8.56 5.04
C ALA A 17 -3.22 8.80 5.49
N VAL A 18 -4.15 8.26 4.71
CA VAL A 18 -5.57 8.18 5.04
C VAL A 18 -5.97 6.72 4.88
N LEU A 19 -6.28 6.05 5.99
CA LEU A 19 -6.70 4.65 6.01
C LEU A 19 -8.12 4.58 6.57
N ALA A 20 -9.02 3.95 5.82
CA ALA A 20 -10.40 3.70 6.21
C ALA A 20 -10.83 2.28 5.79
N GLU A 21 -11.89 1.75 6.40
CA GLU A 21 -12.38 0.39 6.10
C GLU A 21 -12.70 0.13 4.62
N ASN A 22 -13.02 1.19 3.87
CA ASN A 22 -13.41 1.13 2.46
C ASN A 22 -12.32 1.61 1.48
N GLY A 23 -11.10 1.86 1.97
CA GLY A 23 -9.99 2.23 1.11
C GLY A 23 -8.86 2.93 1.85
N ALA A 24 -7.71 2.98 1.20
CA ALA A 24 -6.53 3.66 1.72
C ALA A 24 -5.88 4.53 0.65
N GLY A 25 -5.29 5.63 1.10
CA GLY A 25 -4.40 6.47 0.32
C GLY A 25 -3.13 6.73 1.13
N ILE A 26 -1.97 6.44 0.54
CA ILE A 26 -0.67 6.66 1.16
C ILE A 26 0.18 7.50 0.21
N ILE A 27 0.74 8.59 0.74
CA ILE A 27 1.70 9.44 0.04
C ILE A 27 3.08 9.18 0.64
N PHE A 28 4.02 8.82 -0.21
CA PHE A 28 5.43 8.65 0.13
C PHE A 28 6.22 9.89 -0.28
N GLU A 29 7.46 9.97 0.18
CA GLU A 29 8.40 10.97 -0.32
C GLU A 29 8.56 10.91 -1.84
N ASN A 30 9.04 12.00 -2.42
CA ASN A 30 9.09 12.23 -3.87
C ASN A 30 7.71 12.30 -4.56
N GLY A 31 6.62 12.40 -3.80
CA GLY A 31 5.27 12.57 -4.33
C GLY A 31 4.67 11.29 -4.93
N ILE A 32 5.21 10.13 -4.59
CA ILE A 32 4.66 8.84 -4.99
C ILE A 32 3.39 8.57 -4.18
N ASN A 33 2.31 8.15 -4.84
CA ASN A 33 1.03 7.88 -4.21
C ASN A 33 0.59 6.44 -4.50
N LEU A 34 0.10 5.76 -3.47
CA LEU A 34 -0.57 4.47 -3.55
C LEU A 34 -2.01 4.63 -3.07
N ALA A 35 -2.97 4.23 -3.90
CA ALA A 35 -4.37 4.08 -3.55
C ALA A 35 -4.76 2.60 -3.52
N ILE A 36 -5.57 2.21 -2.54
CA ILE A 36 -6.02 0.83 -2.30
C ILE A 36 -7.54 0.88 -2.19
N TYR A 37 -8.21 0.07 -3.02
CA TYR A 37 -9.67 0.01 -3.14
C TYR A 37 -10.23 -1.35 -2.69
N ASN A 38 -9.42 -2.39 -2.77
CA ASN A 38 -9.76 -3.72 -2.24
C ASN A 38 -9.74 -3.74 -0.71
N LYS A 39 -10.33 -4.81 -0.15
CA LYS A 39 -10.22 -5.11 1.27
C LYS A 39 -8.75 -5.25 1.66
N TYR A 40 -8.43 -4.73 2.83
CA TYR A 40 -7.11 -4.84 3.41
C TYR A 40 -7.21 -4.90 4.93
N GLU A 41 -6.15 -5.43 5.54
CA GLU A 41 -6.01 -5.56 6.98
C GLU A 41 -4.80 -4.78 7.46
N LEU A 42 -4.90 -4.26 8.69
CA LEU A 42 -3.81 -3.60 9.39
C LEU A 42 -3.26 -4.56 10.44
N ILE A 43 -1.94 -4.79 10.39
CA ILE A 43 -1.24 -5.70 11.30
C ILE A 43 -0.34 -4.87 12.20
N GLY A 44 -0.56 -4.99 13.51
CA GLY A 44 0.24 -4.28 14.53
C GLY A 44 -0.19 -2.84 14.80
N PHE A 45 -1.19 -2.33 14.09
CA PHE A 45 -1.81 -1.01 14.31
C PHE A 45 -3.26 -0.99 13.81
N SER A 46 -3.99 0.09 14.07
CA SER A 46 -5.40 0.28 13.74
C SER A 46 -5.68 1.56 12.96
N PHE A 47 -6.90 1.69 12.42
CA PHE A 47 -7.31 2.89 11.68
C PHE A 47 -7.22 4.18 12.52
N THR A 48 -7.44 4.09 13.84
CA THR A 48 -7.30 5.22 14.75
C THR A 48 -5.85 5.68 14.94
N GLU A 49 -4.89 4.85 14.54
CA GLU A 49 -3.46 5.10 14.68
C GLU A 49 -2.82 5.49 13.34
N THR A 50 -3.61 5.72 12.29
CA THR A 50 -3.12 6.07 10.93
C THR A 50 -2.10 7.21 10.95
N GLN A 51 -2.32 8.25 11.76
CA GLN A 51 -1.41 9.40 11.86
C GLN A 51 -0.03 9.00 12.39
N GLN A 52 0.08 7.90 13.13
CA GLN A 52 1.36 7.39 13.60
C GLN A 52 2.19 6.78 12.47
N LEU A 53 1.57 6.37 11.36
CA LEU A 53 2.29 5.85 10.19
C LEU A 53 3.15 6.93 9.51
N ILE A 54 2.77 8.20 9.65
CA ILE A 54 3.48 9.32 9.06
C ILE A 54 4.88 9.43 9.68
N GLY A 55 5.89 9.48 8.81
CA GLY A 55 7.29 9.53 9.23
C GLY A 55 7.99 8.17 9.27
N HIS A 56 7.25 7.05 9.23
CA HIS A 56 7.84 5.72 9.15
C HIS A 56 8.22 5.34 7.72
N PHE A 57 9.21 4.45 7.62
CA PHE A 57 9.73 3.94 6.37
C PHE A 57 9.10 2.60 5.98
N VAL A 58 8.92 2.39 4.67
CA VAL A 58 8.61 1.07 4.13
C VAL A 58 9.87 0.19 4.20
N THR A 59 9.83 -0.86 5.01
CA THR A 59 10.98 -1.77 5.19
C THR A 59 11.00 -2.85 4.13
N HIS A 60 9.83 -3.34 3.72
CA HIS A 60 9.72 -4.44 2.78
C HIS A 60 8.37 -4.45 2.05
N VAL A 61 8.37 -4.94 0.82
CA VAL A 61 7.15 -5.20 0.04
C VAL A 61 7.20 -6.64 -0.49
N ASP A 62 6.11 -7.38 -0.30
CA ASP A 62 5.88 -8.66 -0.95
C ASP A 62 4.60 -8.57 -1.79
N GLU A 63 4.68 -9.10 -3.00
CA GLU A 63 3.55 -9.17 -3.92
C GLU A 63 3.46 -10.61 -4.41
N ASP A 64 2.32 -11.24 -4.15
CA ASP A 64 1.95 -12.53 -4.73
C ASP A 64 0.57 -12.44 -5.40
N ILE A 65 0.09 -13.56 -5.93
CA ILE A 65 -1.15 -13.60 -6.70
C ILE A 65 -2.42 -13.36 -5.85
N ASN A 66 -2.36 -13.64 -4.55
CA ASN A 66 -3.50 -13.56 -3.64
C ASN A 66 -3.38 -12.43 -2.63
N THR A 67 -2.17 -11.94 -2.37
CA THR A 67 -1.92 -10.93 -1.35
C THR A 67 -0.81 -9.97 -1.74
N ILE A 68 -0.97 -8.72 -1.29
CA ILE A 68 0.10 -7.72 -1.32
C ILE A 68 0.35 -7.26 0.09
N MET A 69 1.61 -7.33 0.52
CA MET A 69 2.04 -6.99 1.87
C MET A 69 3.04 -5.85 1.83
N ILE A 70 2.70 -4.74 2.50
CA ILE A 70 3.57 -3.57 2.69
C ILE A 70 3.94 -3.51 4.16
N ARG A 71 5.22 -3.69 4.48
CA ARG A 71 5.74 -3.63 5.84
C ARG A 71 6.41 -2.29 6.08
N PHE A 72 6.15 -1.74 7.25
CA PHE A 72 6.73 -0.51 7.74
C PHE A 72 7.72 -0.80 8.87
N GLU A 73 8.30 0.24 9.44
CA GLU A 73 8.99 0.14 10.72
C GLU A 73 8.04 -0.33 11.84
N ASN A 74 8.59 -0.67 13.01
CA ASN A 74 7.82 -1.13 14.17
C ASN A 74 7.00 -2.42 13.95
N SER A 75 7.35 -3.21 12.94
CA SER A 75 6.62 -4.44 12.56
C SER A 75 5.17 -4.21 12.13
N TRP A 76 4.82 -2.98 11.78
CA TRP A 76 3.51 -2.66 11.22
C TRP A 76 3.42 -3.14 9.77
N ALA A 77 2.24 -3.58 9.36
CA ALA A 77 2.02 -3.97 7.98
C ALA A 77 0.60 -3.69 7.50
N LEU A 78 0.48 -3.43 6.21
CA LEU A 78 -0.77 -3.37 5.48
C LEU A 78 -0.80 -4.57 4.52
N GLN A 79 -1.83 -5.41 4.67
CA GLN A 79 -2.04 -6.58 3.81
C GLN A 79 -3.29 -6.37 2.97
N VAL A 80 -3.14 -6.25 1.65
CA VAL A 80 -4.24 -6.16 0.68
C VAL A 80 -4.62 -7.55 0.20
N ASP A 81 -5.93 -7.83 0.18
CA ASP A 81 -6.47 -9.05 -0.38
C ASP A 81 -6.65 -8.90 -1.90
N MET A 82 -5.98 -9.78 -2.65
CA MET A 82 -5.97 -9.84 -4.12
C MET A 82 -6.69 -11.08 -4.64
N GLN A 83 -7.38 -11.85 -3.78
CA GLN A 83 -8.20 -12.95 -4.24
C GLN A 83 -9.35 -12.45 -5.13
N ASN A 84 -9.76 -13.27 -6.11
CA ASN A 84 -10.77 -12.91 -7.10
C ASN A 84 -12.11 -12.46 -6.49
N ASP A 85 -12.47 -12.95 -5.30
CA ASP A 85 -13.71 -12.59 -4.58
C ASP A 85 -13.55 -11.36 -3.67
N ALA A 86 -12.32 -10.87 -3.47
CA ALA A 86 -12.03 -9.67 -2.69
C ALA A 86 -12.20 -8.37 -3.48
N TYR A 87 -12.33 -8.46 -4.81
CA TYR A 87 -12.50 -7.30 -5.69
C TYR A 87 -13.83 -6.59 -5.44
N THR A 88 -13.74 -5.35 -4.97
CA THR A 88 -14.89 -4.46 -4.71
C THR A 88 -15.20 -3.54 -5.88
N GLY A 89 -14.35 -3.51 -6.90
CA GLY A 89 -14.44 -2.68 -8.09
C GLY A 89 -13.52 -3.16 -9.22
N PRO A 90 -13.40 -2.38 -10.32
CA PRO A 90 -12.58 -2.78 -11.47
C PRO A 90 -11.06 -2.72 -11.21
N GLU A 91 -10.65 -2.07 -10.11
CA GLU A 91 -9.25 -1.84 -9.75
C GLU A 91 -9.08 -2.17 -8.27
N ALA A 92 -8.09 -2.99 -7.93
CA ALA A 92 -7.73 -3.31 -6.56
C ALA A 92 -6.84 -2.22 -5.95
N MET A 93 -5.89 -1.72 -6.74
CA MET A 93 -4.93 -0.70 -6.33
C MET A 93 -4.43 0.12 -7.51
N GLN A 94 -3.93 1.32 -7.19
CA GLN A 94 -3.28 2.23 -8.14
C GLN A 94 -2.00 2.81 -7.54
N LEU A 95 -0.88 2.72 -8.26
CA LEU A 95 0.40 3.34 -7.90
C LEU A 95 0.75 4.42 -8.92
N CYS A 96 0.89 5.65 -8.43
CA CYS A 96 1.30 6.82 -9.19
C CYS A 96 2.73 7.20 -8.82
N VAL A 97 3.66 7.04 -9.75
CA VAL A 97 5.03 7.54 -9.62
C VAL A 97 5.19 8.75 -10.54
N PRO A 98 5.58 9.94 -10.03
CA PRO A 98 5.73 11.13 -10.86
C PRO A 98 6.62 10.89 -12.08
N GLY A 99 6.11 11.29 -13.26
CA GLY A 99 6.81 11.13 -14.54
C GLY A 99 6.81 9.70 -15.12
N LYS A 100 6.09 8.75 -14.52
CA LYS A 100 5.94 7.38 -15.03
C LYS A 100 4.47 7.04 -15.32
N PRO A 101 4.21 6.03 -16.18
CA PRO A 101 2.87 5.48 -16.33
C PRO A 101 2.30 5.01 -14.98
N ILE A 102 0.99 5.20 -14.80
CA ILE A 102 0.26 4.68 -13.64
C ILE A 102 0.28 3.15 -13.70
N VAL A 103 0.54 2.52 -12.56
CA VAL A 103 0.42 1.07 -12.40
C VAL A 103 -0.93 0.78 -11.75
N ILE A 104 -1.72 -0.10 -12.37
CA ILE A 104 -3.03 -0.53 -11.89
C ILE A 104 -2.96 -2.04 -11.64
N TRP A 105 -3.55 -2.48 -10.53
CA TRP A 105 -3.83 -3.88 -10.26
C TRP A 105 -5.34 -4.11 -10.40
N ASN A 106 -5.72 -5.15 -11.13
CA ASN A 106 -7.09 -5.53 -11.45
C ASN A 106 -7.27 -7.04 -11.46
#